data_AF-A0A1H3KB25-F1
#
_entry.id   AF-A0A1H3KB25-F1
#
_cell.length_a   1.000
_cell.length_b   1.000
_cell.length_c   1.000
_cell.angle_alpha   90.00
_cell.angle_beta   90.00
_cell.angle_gamma   90.00
#
_symmetry.space_group_name_H-M   'P 1'
#
loop_
_entity.id
_entity.type
_entity.pdbx_description
1 polymer ?
#
loop_
_entity_poly.entity_id
_entity_poly.type
_entity_poly.pdbx_seq_one_letter_code
_entity_poly.pdbx_strand_id
1 'polypeptide(L)'
;MTDRRLGRTLDRASHAWWRLVGRRVDLDGDHRWLDAPMCGPGPVGASWLTAEAERVGGTVREDVASGGLLSSMSVLDGAGFRAADLDPTVRDFYEHTACWRVEVWAQWSTLFQPGGELISRLFGRRVQQLALPTRPLDVAHGMDSRVVHLIDANGEQHAAGWLRTLCATGEFVYSGCYSARLLPGSDQPSVHVTFPLESGNVQVFLRPSVQADGSLVLSSPSGVFGSDGAYVVVRDGRRDYAARVPIHERFHVYRDRRGVLRTDHELRLYRALVLRLHYRLEPV
;
A
#
# COMPACT_ATOMS: atom_id res chain seq x y z
N MET A 1 17.96 -19.92 -14.80
CA MET A 1 19.17 -19.26 -14.21
C MET A 1 19.46 -17.87 -14.82
N THR A 2 19.11 -17.63 -16.08
CA THR A 2 19.23 -16.35 -16.79
C THR A 2 18.34 -15.24 -16.21
N ASP A 3 17.11 -15.59 -15.83
CA ASP A 3 16.10 -14.65 -15.32
C ASP A 3 16.46 -14.01 -13.96
N ARG A 4 17.02 -14.80 -13.03
CA ARG A 4 17.51 -14.31 -11.72
C ARG A 4 18.70 -13.34 -11.83
N ARG A 5 19.55 -13.49 -12.85
CA ARG A 5 20.68 -12.57 -13.08
C ARG A 5 20.20 -11.25 -13.69
N LEU A 6 19.23 -11.31 -14.60
CA LEU A 6 18.58 -10.14 -15.17
C LEU A 6 17.90 -9.31 -14.08
N GLY A 7 17.10 -9.95 -13.22
CA GLY A 7 16.42 -9.31 -12.08
C GLY A 7 17.39 -8.58 -11.14
N ARG A 8 18.48 -9.24 -10.71
CA ARG A 8 19.49 -8.61 -9.84
C ARG A 8 20.22 -7.42 -10.48
N THR A 9 20.36 -7.42 -11.81
CA THR A 9 21.02 -6.32 -12.53
C THR A 9 20.09 -5.12 -12.64
N LEU A 10 18.81 -5.37 -12.92
CA LEU A 10 17.75 -4.36 -12.91
C LEU A 10 17.55 -3.74 -11.53
N ASP A 11 17.69 -4.51 -10.45
CA ASP A 11 17.60 -3.99 -9.08
C ASP A 11 18.72 -3.02 -8.78
N ARG A 12 19.96 -3.39 -9.10
CA ARG A 12 21.11 -2.51 -8.91
C ARG A 12 20.98 -1.24 -9.74
N ALA A 13 20.48 -1.34 -10.97
CA ALA A 13 20.22 -0.19 -11.82
C ALA A 13 19.11 0.72 -11.23
N SER A 14 18.03 0.11 -10.74
CA SER A 14 16.91 0.83 -10.10
C SER A 14 17.36 1.51 -8.81
N HIS A 15 18.16 0.84 -7.98
CA HIS A 15 18.73 1.42 -6.76
C HIS A 15 19.71 2.56 -7.08
N ALA A 16 20.57 2.38 -8.09
CA ALA A 16 21.48 3.42 -8.53
C ALA A 16 20.72 4.64 -9.07
N TRP A 17 19.61 4.43 -9.79
CA TRP A 17 18.71 5.49 -10.25
C TRP A 17 18.11 6.23 -9.07
N TRP A 18 17.47 5.54 -8.12
CA TRP A 18 16.84 6.17 -6.95
C TRP A 18 17.84 6.86 -6.04
N ARG A 19 19.08 6.37 -5.97
CA ARG A 19 20.18 7.08 -5.32
C ARG A 19 20.56 8.37 -6.04
N LEU A 20 20.53 8.37 -7.37
CA LEU A 20 20.88 9.53 -8.20
C LEU A 20 19.80 10.62 -8.15
N VAL A 21 18.53 10.23 -8.26
CA VAL A 21 17.40 11.18 -8.29
C VAL A 21 16.83 11.49 -6.91
N GLY A 22 17.06 10.62 -5.93
CA GLY A 22 16.63 10.79 -4.56
C GLY A 22 17.57 11.67 -3.75
N ARG A 23 17.11 12.05 -2.56
CA ARG A 23 17.90 12.78 -1.57
C ARG A 23 18.25 11.88 -0.40
N ARG A 24 19.39 12.13 0.24
CA ARG A 24 19.75 11.43 1.46
C ARG A 24 18.75 11.78 2.57
N VAL A 25 18.30 10.75 3.29
CA VAL A 25 17.37 10.88 4.41
C VAL A 25 17.95 10.24 5.66
N ASP A 26 17.44 10.69 6.81
CA ASP A 26 17.77 10.15 8.13
C ASP A 26 16.51 9.52 8.72
N LEU A 27 16.38 8.20 8.54
CA LEU A 27 15.20 7.43 8.97
C LEU A 27 15.12 7.28 10.49
N ASP A 28 16.21 7.53 11.22
CA ASP A 28 16.23 7.49 12.70
C ASP A 28 15.97 8.89 13.31
N GLY A 29 16.11 9.95 12.49
CA GLY A 29 15.93 11.35 12.89
C GLY A 29 14.79 12.05 12.16
N ASP A 30 15.10 13.17 11.50
CA ASP A 30 14.12 14.09 10.90
C ASP A 30 13.19 13.44 9.85
N HIS A 31 13.62 12.33 9.26
CA HIS A 31 12.88 11.61 8.23
C HIS A 31 12.29 10.29 8.72
N ARG A 32 12.18 10.11 10.04
CA ARG A 32 11.47 8.99 10.67
C ARG A 32 10.14 8.68 10.02
N TRP A 33 9.40 9.67 9.54
CA TRP A 33 8.10 9.45 8.89
C TRP A 33 8.17 8.55 7.63
N LEU A 34 9.35 8.35 7.04
CA LEU A 34 9.63 7.40 5.94
C LEU A 34 10.16 6.04 6.41
N ASP A 35 10.41 5.85 7.71
CA ASP A 35 10.84 4.57 8.25
C ASP A 35 9.69 3.57 8.19
N ALA A 36 9.90 2.52 7.39
CA ALA A 36 8.88 1.54 7.03
C ALA A 36 9.54 0.20 6.64
N PRO A 37 8.79 -0.91 6.67
CA PRO A 37 9.35 -2.24 6.46
C PRO A 37 10.05 -2.36 5.09
N MET A 38 11.10 -3.18 5.06
CA MET A 38 11.82 -3.60 3.85
C MET A 38 11.91 -5.12 3.84
N CYS A 39 12.02 -5.72 2.66
CA CYS A 39 12.32 -7.14 2.55
C CYS A 39 13.83 -7.39 2.64
N GLY A 40 14.22 -8.44 3.36
CA GLY A 40 15.56 -9.03 3.26
C GLY A 40 15.78 -9.71 1.89
N PRO A 41 17.02 -10.14 1.58
CA PRO A 41 17.32 -10.82 0.33
C PRO A 41 16.53 -12.14 0.20
N GLY A 42 15.67 -12.24 -0.82
CA GLY A 42 14.81 -13.40 -1.02
C GLY A 42 13.54 -13.09 -1.81
N PRO A 43 12.67 -14.08 -2.08
CA PRO A 43 11.34 -13.81 -2.61
C PRO A 43 10.56 -12.96 -1.61
N VAL A 44 10.00 -11.85 -2.09
CA VAL A 44 9.12 -10.98 -1.32
C VAL A 44 7.84 -11.77 -1.02
N GLY A 45 7.61 -12.03 0.25
CA GLY A 45 6.46 -12.76 0.81
C GLY A 45 6.24 -12.31 2.25
N ALA A 46 5.63 -13.14 3.09
CA ALA A 46 5.38 -12.82 4.50
C ALA A 46 6.66 -12.63 5.36
N SER A 47 7.86 -12.84 4.80
CA SER A 47 9.14 -12.76 5.54
C SER A 47 9.45 -11.37 6.12
N TRP A 48 8.93 -10.30 5.52
CA TRP A 48 9.11 -8.95 6.09
C TRP A 48 8.30 -8.75 7.38
N LEU A 49 7.21 -9.50 7.60
CA LEU A 49 6.37 -9.35 8.79
C LEU A 49 7.16 -9.72 10.05
N THR A 50 7.87 -10.84 10.02
CA THR A 50 8.73 -11.29 11.13
C THR A 50 9.88 -10.32 11.35
N ALA A 51 10.56 -9.91 10.27
CA ALA A 51 11.67 -8.95 10.37
C ALA A 51 11.23 -7.60 10.94
N GLU A 52 10.04 -7.12 10.56
CA GLU A 52 9.48 -5.89 11.08
C GLU A 52 9.06 -6.02 12.54
N ALA A 53 8.42 -7.13 12.92
CA ALA A 53 8.07 -7.41 14.31
C ALA A 53 9.34 -7.41 15.20
N GLU A 54 10.40 -8.09 14.78
CA GLU A 54 11.69 -8.08 15.48
C GLU A 54 12.27 -6.66 15.59
N ARG A 55 12.21 -5.88 14.51
CA ARG A 55 12.73 -4.50 14.46
C ARG A 55 12.04 -3.58 15.46
N VAL A 56 10.74 -3.73 15.65
CA VAL A 56 9.95 -2.92 16.60
C VAL A 56 9.85 -3.53 17.99
N GLY A 57 10.55 -4.66 18.25
CA GLY A 57 10.47 -5.40 19.51
C GLY A 57 9.10 -5.99 19.79
N GLY A 58 8.32 -6.23 18.73
CA GLY A 58 6.94 -6.69 18.75
C GLY A 58 6.77 -8.15 18.33
N THR A 59 5.52 -8.52 18.02
CA THR A 59 5.16 -9.87 17.58
C THR A 59 4.21 -9.85 16.39
N VAL A 60 4.25 -10.91 15.59
CA VAL A 60 3.29 -11.13 14.51
C VAL A 60 2.12 -11.93 15.06
N ARG A 61 0.90 -11.42 14.88
CA ARG A 61 -0.33 -12.15 15.18
C ARG A 61 -1.04 -12.53 13.88
N GLU A 62 -1.01 -13.82 13.57
CA GLU A 62 -1.76 -14.41 12.46
C GLU A 62 -3.20 -14.73 12.88
N ASP A 63 -4.07 -14.99 11.90
CA ASP A 63 -5.44 -15.47 12.07
C ASP A 63 -6.34 -14.61 12.97
N VAL A 64 -6.21 -13.29 12.86
CA VAL A 64 -7.13 -12.34 13.50
C VAL A 64 -8.44 -12.34 12.71
N ALA A 65 -9.39 -13.18 13.15
CA ALA A 65 -10.66 -13.41 12.45
C ALA A 65 -11.45 -12.12 12.14
N SER A 66 -11.30 -11.10 12.97
CA SER A 66 -11.87 -9.75 12.79
C SER A 66 -10.80 -8.67 12.68
N GLY A 67 -9.64 -8.98 12.09
CA GLY A 67 -8.52 -8.05 11.98
C GLY A 67 -8.75 -6.97 10.93
N GLY A 68 -8.50 -5.71 11.28
CA GLY A 68 -8.51 -4.56 10.37
C GLY A 68 -7.14 -4.18 9.84
N LEU A 69 -7.13 -3.44 8.72
CA LEU A 69 -5.95 -2.72 8.25
C LEU A 69 -5.50 -1.63 9.24
N LEU A 70 -6.46 -1.07 9.98
CA LEU A 70 -6.25 -0.12 11.07
C LEU A 70 -6.94 -0.67 12.32
N SER A 71 -6.39 -0.37 13.49
CA SER A 71 -7.01 -0.75 14.78
C SER A 71 -8.31 0.00 15.04
N SER A 72 -8.36 1.26 14.61
CA SER A 72 -9.53 2.12 14.62
C SER A 72 -9.31 3.20 13.56
N MET A 73 -10.36 3.61 12.85
CA MET A 73 -10.28 4.77 11.95
C MET A 73 -9.98 6.07 12.72
N SER A 74 -10.25 6.12 14.04
CA SER A 74 -9.96 7.30 14.87
C SER A 74 -8.48 7.62 15.00
N VAL A 75 -7.57 6.68 14.68
CA VAL A 75 -6.13 6.98 14.60
C VAL A 75 -5.80 8.00 13.50
N LEU A 76 -6.75 8.23 12.59
CA LEU A 76 -6.67 9.23 11.52
C LEU A 76 -7.35 10.55 11.88
N ASP A 77 -7.97 10.67 13.06
CA ASP A 77 -8.65 11.90 13.46
C ASP A 77 -7.66 13.09 13.48
N GLY A 78 -8.05 14.19 12.83
CA GLY A 78 -7.21 15.35 12.63
C GLY A 78 -8.02 16.55 12.13
N ALA A 79 -7.32 17.59 11.66
CA ALA A 79 -7.97 18.84 11.27
C ALA A 79 -8.96 18.71 10.09
N GLY A 80 -8.74 17.76 9.18
CA GLY A 80 -9.52 17.57 7.95
C GLY A 80 -10.34 16.28 7.90
N PHE A 81 -10.29 15.44 8.94
CA PHE A 81 -10.94 14.15 8.98
C PHE A 81 -11.38 13.78 10.40
N ARG A 82 -12.59 13.23 10.52
CA ARG A 82 -13.12 12.65 11.74
C ARG A 82 -13.79 11.32 11.43
N ALA A 83 -13.32 10.25 12.04
CA ALA A 83 -13.83 8.90 11.85
C ALA A 83 -15.31 8.75 12.22
N ALA A 84 -15.78 9.57 13.17
CA ALA A 84 -17.19 9.59 13.59
C ALA A 84 -18.15 10.07 12.49
N ASP A 85 -17.65 10.78 11.48
CA ASP A 85 -18.47 11.33 10.40
C ASP A 85 -18.59 10.34 9.21
N LEU A 86 -17.86 9.21 9.25
CA LEU A 86 -17.92 8.19 8.21
C LEU A 86 -19.22 7.38 8.26
N ASP A 87 -19.63 6.90 7.09
CA ASP A 87 -20.56 5.77 7.01
C ASP A 87 -19.98 4.59 7.83
N PRO A 88 -20.74 4.04 8.80
CA PRO A 88 -20.26 2.94 9.65
C PRO A 88 -19.76 1.73 8.87
N THR A 89 -20.30 1.45 7.68
CA THR A 89 -19.86 0.35 6.82
C THR A 89 -18.49 0.61 6.21
N VAL A 90 -18.17 1.88 5.87
CA VAL A 90 -16.82 2.26 5.43
C VAL A 90 -15.83 2.06 6.56
N ARG A 91 -16.20 2.51 7.77
CA ARG A 91 -15.37 2.33 8.97
C ARG A 91 -15.12 0.85 9.27
N ASP A 92 -16.18 0.04 9.27
CA ASP A 92 -16.13 -1.40 9.53
C ASP A 92 -15.17 -2.12 8.57
N PHE A 93 -15.19 -1.76 7.28
CA PHE A 93 -14.26 -2.34 6.31
C PHE A 93 -12.79 -2.15 6.68
N TYR A 94 -12.38 -0.98 7.18
CA TYR A 94 -10.98 -0.74 7.54
C TYR A 94 -10.60 -1.33 8.91
N GLU A 95 -11.55 -1.40 9.84
CA GLU A 95 -11.35 -1.91 11.21
C GLU A 95 -11.49 -3.44 11.30
N HIS A 96 -12.20 -4.07 10.37
CA HIS A 96 -12.47 -5.50 10.35
C HIS A 96 -12.26 -6.11 8.95
N THR A 97 -11.27 -5.65 8.20
CA THR A 97 -11.00 -6.04 6.80
C THR A 97 -10.95 -7.56 6.56
N ALA A 98 -10.55 -8.36 7.54
CA ALA A 98 -10.58 -9.82 7.47
C ALA A 98 -12.00 -10.40 7.27
N CYS A 99 -13.04 -9.70 7.74
CA CYS A 99 -14.45 -10.04 7.57
C CYS A 99 -15.03 -9.58 6.23
N TRP A 100 -14.19 -9.10 5.31
CA TRP A 100 -14.64 -8.56 4.03
C TRP A 100 -13.98 -9.28 2.86
N ARG A 101 -14.82 -9.69 1.91
CA ARG A 101 -14.40 -10.16 0.60
C ARG A 101 -14.25 -8.98 -0.34
N VAL A 102 -13.12 -8.93 -1.03
CA VAL A 102 -12.77 -7.85 -1.97
C VAL A 102 -12.69 -8.40 -3.39
N GLU A 103 -13.60 -7.96 -4.26
CA GLU A 103 -13.53 -8.18 -5.69
C GLU A 103 -12.96 -6.93 -6.36
N VAL A 104 -12.09 -7.10 -7.37
CA VAL A 104 -11.44 -5.98 -8.07
C VAL A 104 -11.54 -6.14 -9.58
N TRP A 105 -11.84 -5.05 -10.27
CA TRP A 105 -11.81 -4.94 -11.73
C TRP A 105 -10.84 -3.84 -12.14
N ALA A 106 -9.99 -4.14 -13.13
CA ALA A 106 -9.02 -3.20 -13.65
C ALA A 106 -9.40 -2.68 -15.04
N GLN A 107 -9.34 -1.37 -15.19
CA GLN A 107 -9.52 -0.67 -16.45
C GLN A 107 -8.29 0.21 -16.73
N TRP A 108 -7.39 -0.31 -17.57
CA TRP A 108 -6.22 0.43 -18.03
C TRP A 108 -6.59 1.44 -19.11
N SER A 109 -5.89 2.57 -19.12
CA SER A 109 -5.98 3.53 -20.21
C SER A 109 -5.31 2.97 -21.46
N THR A 110 -5.95 3.09 -22.62
CA THR A 110 -5.51 2.50 -23.90
C THR A 110 -4.09 2.89 -24.31
N LEU A 111 -3.69 4.14 -24.00
CA LEU A 111 -2.33 4.63 -24.27
C LEU A 111 -1.26 3.99 -23.38
N PHE A 112 -1.63 3.52 -22.19
CA PHE A 112 -0.70 2.99 -21.18
C PHE A 112 -0.74 1.46 -21.07
N GLN A 113 -1.72 0.80 -21.69
CA GLN A 113 -1.82 -0.66 -21.81
C GLN A 113 -0.50 -1.33 -22.26
N PRO A 114 0.17 -0.88 -23.34
CA PRO A 114 1.45 -1.48 -23.77
C PRO A 114 2.58 -1.28 -22.74
N GLY A 115 2.61 -0.13 -22.07
CA GLY A 115 3.59 0.17 -21.02
C GLY A 115 3.40 -0.68 -19.77
N GLY A 116 2.15 -0.91 -19.36
CA GLY A 116 1.79 -1.82 -18.27
C GLY A 116 2.26 -3.25 -18.55
N GLU A 117 1.99 -3.77 -19.74
CA GLU A 117 2.45 -5.10 -20.17
C GLU A 117 3.99 -5.20 -20.19
N LEU A 118 4.68 -4.15 -20.66
CA LEU A 118 6.15 -4.11 -20.67
C LEU A 118 6.73 -4.09 -19.24
N ILE A 119 6.18 -3.25 -18.36
CA ILE A 119 6.60 -3.15 -16.96
C ILE A 119 6.37 -4.49 -16.24
N SER A 120 5.24 -5.14 -16.46
CA SER A 120 4.96 -6.47 -15.89
C SER A 120 5.87 -7.55 -16.43
N ARG A 121 6.30 -7.48 -17.69
CA ARG A 121 7.29 -8.43 -18.25
C ARG A 121 8.71 -8.19 -17.71
N LEU A 122 9.11 -6.93 -17.52
CA LEU A 122 10.47 -6.56 -17.10
C LEU A 122 10.70 -6.72 -15.59
N PHE A 123 9.69 -6.38 -14.79
CA PHE A 123 9.77 -6.41 -13.33
C PHE A 123 8.99 -7.58 -12.72
N GLY A 124 8.29 -8.37 -13.53
CA GLY A 124 7.70 -9.66 -13.17
C GLY A 124 6.87 -9.60 -11.88
N ARG A 125 7.18 -10.51 -10.95
CA ARG A 125 6.53 -10.68 -9.64
C ARG A 125 6.59 -9.44 -8.72
N ARG A 126 7.51 -8.49 -8.96
CA ARG A 126 7.61 -7.26 -8.15
C ARG A 126 6.59 -6.20 -8.55
N VAL A 127 6.17 -6.16 -9.82
CA VAL A 127 5.06 -5.31 -10.23
C VAL A 127 3.71 -5.92 -9.86
N GLN A 128 3.62 -7.25 -9.72
CA GLN A 128 2.44 -7.88 -9.13
C GLN A 128 2.19 -7.38 -7.70
N GLN A 129 3.24 -7.05 -6.93
CA GLN A 129 3.13 -6.40 -5.61
C GLN A 129 2.63 -4.96 -5.68
N LEU A 130 2.82 -4.27 -6.80
CA LEU A 130 2.31 -2.91 -7.06
C LEU A 130 0.83 -2.91 -7.50
N ALA A 131 0.10 -4.01 -7.28
CA ALA A 131 -1.35 -4.07 -7.30
C ALA A 131 -2.03 -3.75 -8.65
N LEU A 132 -1.33 -3.84 -9.78
CA LEU A 132 -1.96 -3.66 -11.08
C LEU A 132 -2.18 -5.05 -11.70
N PRO A 133 -3.34 -5.69 -11.49
CA PRO A 133 -3.70 -6.86 -12.29
C PRO A 133 -3.69 -6.42 -13.76
N THR A 134 -2.69 -6.90 -14.50
CA THR A 134 -2.53 -6.58 -15.92
C THR A 134 -3.54 -7.29 -16.79
N ARG A 135 -4.15 -8.37 -16.27
CA ARG A 135 -5.20 -9.11 -16.96
C ARG A 135 -6.45 -9.20 -16.09
N PRO A 136 -7.60 -8.70 -16.59
CA PRO A 136 -8.90 -8.84 -15.91
C PRO A 136 -9.28 -10.30 -15.59
N LEU A 137 -8.73 -11.26 -16.34
CA LEU A 137 -9.00 -12.69 -16.19
C LEU A 137 -8.21 -13.34 -15.03
N ASP A 138 -7.06 -12.78 -14.63
CA ASP A 138 -6.24 -13.38 -13.58
C ASP A 138 -6.89 -13.26 -12.18
N VAL A 139 -7.81 -12.30 -12.01
CA VAL A 139 -8.62 -12.11 -10.79
C VAL A 139 -9.99 -12.79 -10.85
N ALA A 140 -10.36 -13.40 -11.98
CA ALA A 140 -11.69 -14.00 -12.17
C ALA A 140 -11.95 -15.25 -11.30
N HIS A 141 -10.89 -15.90 -10.79
CA HIS A 141 -10.98 -17.06 -9.91
C HIS A 141 -11.05 -16.71 -8.42
N GLY A 142 -11.07 -15.42 -8.06
CA GLY A 142 -11.04 -14.96 -6.68
C GLY A 142 -9.62 -14.81 -6.12
N MET A 143 -9.51 -14.02 -5.05
CA MET A 143 -8.29 -13.83 -4.28
C MET A 143 -8.62 -14.07 -2.81
N ASP A 144 -7.82 -14.92 -2.15
CA ASP A 144 -7.91 -15.04 -0.70
C ASP A 144 -7.17 -13.86 -0.06
N SER A 145 -7.80 -13.29 0.95
CA SER A 145 -7.36 -12.11 1.66
C SER A 145 -7.08 -12.50 3.11
N ARG A 146 -5.85 -12.25 3.57
CA ARG A 146 -5.44 -12.49 4.95
C ARG A 146 -4.87 -11.21 5.55
N VAL A 147 -5.40 -10.81 6.69
CA VAL A 147 -4.86 -9.70 7.49
C VAL A 147 -3.98 -10.30 8.58
N VAL A 148 -2.77 -9.77 8.71
CA VAL A 148 -1.81 -10.13 9.75
C VAL A 148 -1.48 -8.88 10.55
N HIS A 149 -1.61 -8.92 11.86
CA HIS A 149 -1.29 -7.77 12.71
C HIS A 149 0.17 -7.83 13.18
N LEU A 150 0.83 -6.68 13.12
CA LEU A 150 2.09 -6.45 13.80
C LEU A 150 1.76 -5.71 15.09
N ILE A 151 2.02 -6.37 16.20
CA ILE A 151 1.76 -5.86 17.55
C ILE A 151 3.07 -5.34 18.11
N ASP A 152 3.09 -4.11 18.62
CA ASP A 152 4.28 -3.54 19.26
C ASP A 152 4.57 -4.14 20.65
N ALA A 153 5.63 -3.67 21.29
CA ALA A 153 5.99 -4.09 22.64
C ALA A 153 4.93 -3.74 23.72
N ASN A 154 4.03 -2.80 23.45
CA ASN A 154 2.96 -2.39 24.35
C ASN A 154 1.69 -3.23 24.17
N GLY A 155 1.64 -4.10 23.17
CA GLY A 155 0.45 -4.90 22.86
C GLY A 155 -0.53 -4.19 21.93
N GLU A 156 -0.18 -3.03 21.37
CA GLU A 156 -1.02 -2.28 20.43
C GLU A 156 -0.70 -2.64 18.98
N GLN A 157 -1.69 -2.52 18.09
CA GLN A 157 -1.48 -2.72 16.66
C GLN A 157 -0.61 -1.60 16.10
N HIS A 158 0.64 -1.93 15.79
CA HIS A 158 1.60 -1.05 15.13
C HIS A 158 1.27 -0.87 13.65
N ALA A 159 0.99 -1.98 12.99
CA ALA A 159 0.68 -2.04 11.56
C ALA A 159 -0.10 -3.31 11.23
N ALA A 160 -0.63 -3.40 10.01
CA ALA A 160 -1.25 -4.59 9.47
C ALA A 160 -0.65 -4.95 8.10
N GLY A 161 -0.22 -6.21 7.95
CA GLY A 161 0.07 -6.79 6.66
C GLY A 161 -1.21 -7.27 5.99
N TRP A 162 -1.53 -6.72 4.82
CA TRP A 162 -2.59 -7.24 3.97
C TRP A 162 -1.99 -8.17 2.92
N LEU A 163 -2.10 -9.47 3.17
CA LEU A 163 -1.60 -10.53 2.30
C LEU A 163 -2.73 -11.00 1.40
N ARG A 164 -2.50 -11.04 0.09
CA ARG A 164 -3.47 -11.62 -0.85
C ARG A 164 -2.80 -12.66 -1.74
N THR A 165 -3.48 -13.78 -1.91
CA THR A 165 -3.02 -14.92 -2.72
C THR A 165 -4.01 -15.20 -3.84
N LEU A 166 -3.51 -15.55 -5.03
CA LEU A 166 -4.38 -16.04 -6.11
C LEU A 166 -4.93 -17.41 -5.71
N CYS A 167 -6.25 -17.57 -5.68
CA CYS A 167 -6.84 -18.89 -5.39
C CYS A 167 -6.40 -19.94 -6.42
N ALA A 168 -6.15 -19.54 -7.67
CA ALA A 168 -5.74 -20.43 -8.75
C ALA A 168 -4.33 -21.02 -8.60
N THR A 169 -3.39 -20.28 -7.99
CA THR A 169 -1.97 -20.68 -7.92
C THR A 169 -1.41 -20.77 -6.50
N GLY A 170 -2.13 -20.24 -5.51
CA GLY A 170 -1.64 -20.06 -4.13
C GLY A 170 -0.50 -19.04 -4.01
N GLU A 171 -0.07 -18.40 -5.11
CA GLU A 171 1.03 -17.44 -5.08
C GLU A 171 0.60 -16.11 -4.44
N PHE A 172 1.48 -15.53 -3.62
CA PHE A 172 1.29 -14.19 -3.06
C PHE A 172 1.30 -13.15 -4.18
N VAL A 173 0.17 -12.49 -4.36
CA VAL A 173 0.01 -11.34 -5.28
C VAL A 173 0.42 -10.07 -4.59
N TYR A 174 0.02 -9.93 -3.32
CA TYR A 174 0.01 -8.66 -2.65
C TYR A 174 0.43 -8.78 -1.20
N SER A 175 1.31 -7.89 -0.77
CA SER A 175 1.72 -7.75 0.61
C SER A 175 1.98 -6.28 0.87
N GLY A 176 0.93 -5.56 1.25
CA GLY A 176 1.02 -4.16 1.69
C GLY A 176 1.05 -4.09 3.21
N CYS A 177 1.91 -3.25 3.77
CA CYS A 177 1.89 -2.89 5.18
C CYS A 177 1.07 -1.61 5.36
N TYR A 178 0.07 -1.64 6.22
CA TYR A 178 -0.85 -0.55 6.50
C TYR A 178 -0.62 -0.03 7.92
N SER A 179 -0.51 1.28 8.05
CA SER A 179 -0.43 1.97 9.33
C SER A 179 -0.98 3.39 9.19
N ALA A 180 -0.93 4.18 10.27
CA ALA A 180 -1.18 5.61 10.23
C ALA A 180 0.11 6.38 10.49
N ARG A 181 0.29 7.51 9.79
CA ARG A 181 1.48 8.35 9.95
C ARG A 181 1.10 9.82 9.95
N LEU A 182 1.67 10.58 10.88
CA LEU A 182 1.68 12.03 10.83
C LEU A 182 2.94 12.50 10.07
N LEU A 183 2.75 13.30 9.03
CA LEU A 183 3.84 13.83 8.22
C LEU A 183 4.37 15.15 8.80
N PRO A 184 5.62 15.54 8.50
CA PRO A 184 6.20 16.78 8.99
C PRO A 184 5.35 18.01 8.63
N GLY A 185 5.00 18.82 9.64
CA GLY A 185 4.21 20.03 9.45
C GLY A 185 2.73 19.80 9.11
N SER A 186 2.24 18.55 9.15
CA SER A 186 0.83 18.22 9.03
C SER A 186 0.17 18.16 10.40
N ASP A 187 -1.09 18.57 10.48
CA ASP A 187 -2.02 18.37 11.61
C ASP A 187 -3.07 17.28 11.29
N GLN A 188 -2.94 16.65 10.14
CA GLN A 188 -3.80 15.57 9.67
C GLN A 188 -2.95 14.29 9.53
N PRO A 189 -3.21 13.25 10.34
CA PRO A 189 -2.64 11.93 10.09
C PRO A 189 -3.15 11.33 8.78
N SER A 190 -2.32 10.53 8.14
CA SER A 190 -2.59 9.91 6.84
C SER A 190 -2.48 8.40 6.92
N VAL A 191 -3.24 7.72 6.06
CA VAL A 191 -3.06 6.28 5.86
C VAL A 191 -1.71 6.08 5.17
N HIS A 192 -0.87 5.25 5.75
CA HIS A 192 0.45 4.92 5.24
C HIS A 192 0.45 3.48 4.74
N VAL A 193 0.62 3.33 3.44
CA VAL A 193 0.72 2.03 2.77
C VAL A 193 2.15 1.85 2.30
N THR A 194 2.79 0.76 2.71
CA THR A 194 4.16 0.42 2.30
C THR A 194 4.17 -0.91 1.55
N PHE A 195 4.92 -0.95 0.46
CA PHE A 195 5.26 -2.14 -0.31
C PHE A 195 6.74 -2.47 -0.09
N PRO A 196 7.05 -3.43 0.79
CA PRO A 196 8.42 -3.79 1.12
C PRO A 196 9.13 -4.41 -0.09
N LEU A 197 10.27 -3.84 -0.47
CA LEU A 197 11.14 -4.34 -1.54
C LEU A 197 12.49 -4.76 -0.95
N GLU A 198 13.30 -5.45 -1.74
CA GLU A 198 14.65 -5.82 -1.31
C GLU A 198 15.52 -4.57 -1.13
N SER A 199 16.00 -4.32 0.09
CA SER A 199 16.80 -3.12 0.42
C SER A 199 16.12 -1.78 0.09
N GLY A 200 14.79 -1.73 0.20
CA GLY A 200 14.01 -0.51 -0.02
C GLY A 200 12.52 -0.74 0.11
N ASN A 201 11.72 0.26 -0.22
CA ASN A 201 10.27 0.13 -0.29
C ASN A 201 9.66 1.23 -1.16
N VAL A 202 8.43 0.97 -1.60
CA VAL A 202 7.54 2.00 -2.17
C VAL A 202 6.50 2.31 -1.11
N GLN A 203 6.26 3.58 -0.83
CA GLN A 203 5.34 4.02 0.20
C GLN A 203 4.35 5.02 -0.37
N VAL A 204 3.12 4.99 0.10
CA VAL A 204 2.08 5.95 -0.27
C VAL A 204 1.44 6.48 1.00
N PHE A 205 1.48 7.80 1.16
CA PHE A 205 0.76 8.52 2.19
C PHE A 205 -0.52 9.08 1.59
N LEU A 206 -1.66 8.57 2.08
CA LEU A 206 -2.98 8.91 1.60
C LEU A 206 -3.68 9.78 2.63
N ARG A 207 -3.94 11.03 2.25
CA ARG A 207 -4.71 11.97 3.07
C ARG A 207 -6.18 11.56 3.08
N PRO A 208 -6.77 11.35 4.27
CA PRO A 208 -8.19 11.04 4.38
C PRO A 208 -9.05 12.31 4.34
N SER A 209 -10.28 12.15 3.85
CA SER A 209 -11.32 13.17 3.90
C SER A 209 -12.69 12.51 3.85
N VAL A 210 -13.62 12.99 4.67
CA VAL A 210 -15.00 12.51 4.68
C VAL A 210 -15.83 13.40 3.76
N GLN A 211 -16.67 12.79 2.93
CA GLN A 211 -17.63 13.51 2.09
C GLN A 211 -18.96 13.70 2.82
N ALA A 212 -19.82 14.59 2.33
CA ALA A 212 -21.10 14.92 2.97
C ALA A 212 -22.06 13.73 3.12
N ASP A 213 -21.90 12.68 2.30
CA ASP A 213 -22.66 11.44 2.35
C ASP A 213 -22.05 10.36 3.27
N GLY A 214 -20.99 10.70 4.02
CA GLY A 214 -20.24 9.78 4.87
C GLY A 214 -19.22 8.91 4.11
N SER A 215 -19.09 9.06 2.79
CA SER A 215 -18.08 8.31 2.03
C SER A 215 -16.66 8.79 2.34
N LEU A 216 -15.69 7.88 2.23
CA LEU A 216 -14.27 8.17 2.46
C LEU A 216 -13.57 8.45 1.14
N VAL A 217 -12.78 9.51 1.12
CA VAL A 217 -11.80 9.76 0.07
C VAL A 217 -10.40 9.69 0.67
N LEU A 218 -9.56 8.81 0.11
CA LEU A 218 -8.13 8.74 0.38
C LEU A 218 -7.38 9.26 -0.85
N SER A 219 -6.44 10.19 -0.68
CA SER A 219 -5.72 10.76 -1.83
C SER A 219 -4.24 11.00 -1.57
N SER A 220 -3.40 10.72 -2.57
CA SER A 220 -1.97 11.06 -2.61
C SER A 220 -1.74 12.18 -3.65
N PRO A 221 -1.97 13.45 -3.28
CA PRO A 221 -1.95 14.57 -4.24
C PRO A 221 -0.55 14.87 -4.79
N SER A 222 -0.44 15.82 -5.71
CA SER A 222 0.85 16.46 -6.01
C SER A 222 1.31 17.31 -4.82
N GLY A 223 2.62 17.40 -4.59
CA GLY A 223 3.14 18.13 -3.45
C GLY A 223 4.66 18.12 -3.38
N VAL A 224 5.18 18.73 -2.33
CA VAL A 224 6.61 18.79 -2.03
C VAL A 224 7.07 17.55 -1.27
N PHE A 225 8.38 17.38 -1.12
CA PHE A 225 8.92 16.36 -0.23
C PHE A 225 8.49 16.64 1.22
N GLY A 226 7.98 15.64 1.95
CA GLY A 226 7.40 15.81 3.29
C GLY A 226 5.87 15.94 3.33
N SER A 227 5.18 16.06 2.19
CA SER A 227 3.71 16.06 2.13
C SER A 227 3.14 14.71 1.65
N ASP A 228 1.83 14.48 1.83
CA ASP A 228 1.12 13.28 1.33
C ASP A 228 1.46 12.97 -0.12
N GLY A 229 1.62 11.70 -0.47
CA GLY A 229 2.13 11.31 -1.79
C GLY A 229 2.80 9.95 -1.82
N ALA A 230 3.23 9.55 -3.02
CA ALA A 230 4.02 8.35 -3.21
C ALA A 230 5.53 8.66 -3.10
N TYR A 231 6.26 7.76 -2.45
CA TYR A 231 7.69 7.82 -2.19
C TYR A 231 8.35 6.48 -2.49
N VAL A 232 9.62 6.54 -2.87
CA VAL A 232 10.51 5.38 -2.95
C VAL A 232 11.66 5.63 -1.98
N VAL A 233 11.92 4.66 -1.11
CA VAL A 233 13.10 4.64 -0.24
C VAL A 233 13.99 3.49 -0.66
N VAL A 234 15.29 3.76 -0.79
CA VAL A 234 16.31 2.76 -1.06
C VAL A 234 17.42 2.85 -0.02
N ARG A 235 17.87 1.69 0.44
CA ARG A 235 19.00 1.51 1.35
C ARG A 235 20.23 1.09 0.56
N ASP A 236 21.32 1.85 0.70
CA ASP A 236 22.63 1.58 0.11
C ASP A 236 23.69 1.55 1.22
N GLY A 237 23.99 0.34 1.70
CA GLY A 237 24.85 0.13 2.87
C GLY A 237 24.23 0.72 4.14
N ARG A 238 24.89 1.74 4.72
CA ARG A 238 24.43 2.46 5.93
C ARG A 238 23.74 3.80 5.62
N ARG A 239 23.38 4.04 4.36
CA ARG A 239 22.77 5.30 3.93
C ARG A 239 21.42 5.02 3.27
N ASP A 240 20.45 5.85 3.59
CA ASP A 240 19.13 5.78 3.01
C ASP A 240 18.90 6.99 2.09
N TYR A 241 18.22 6.75 0.97
CA TYR A 241 17.83 7.76 0.01
C TYR A 241 16.34 7.65 -0.25
N ALA A 242 15.67 8.80 -0.36
CA ALA A 242 14.26 8.85 -0.68
C ALA A 242 13.99 9.80 -1.84
N ALA A 243 13.05 9.41 -2.69
CA ALA A 243 12.52 10.25 -3.75
C ALA A 243 11.00 10.26 -3.68
N ARG A 244 10.40 11.44 -3.86
CA ARG A 244 8.97 11.53 -4.14
C ARG A 244 8.74 11.16 -5.60
N VAL A 245 7.73 10.34 -5.86
CA VAL A 245 7.41 9.92 -7.23
C VAL A 245 6.13 10.60 -7.73
N PRO A 246 6.01 10.85 -9.04
CA PRO A 246 4.87 11.55 -9.63
C PRO A 246 3.67 10.60 -9.82
N ILE A 247 3.40 9.75 -8.83
CA ILE A 247 2.23 8.87 -8.79
C ILE A 247 1.22 9.51 -7.86
N HIS A 248 -0.01 9.65 -8.36
CA HIS A 248 -1.13 10.21 -7.62
C HIS A 248 -2.29 9.25 -7.65
N GLU A 249 -2.76 8.88 -6.47
CA GLU A 249 -3.85 7.95 -6.27
C GLU A 249 -5.02 8.67 -5.61
N ARG A 250 -6.23 8.27 -5.99
CA ARG A 250 -7.46 8.70 -5.34
C ARG A 250 -8.35 7.48 -5.19
N PHE A 251 -8.66 7.13 -3.95
CA PHE A 251 -9.66 6.12 -3.60
C PHE A 251 -10.91 6.86 -3.13
N HIS A 252 -12.07 6.48 -3.65
CA HIS A 252 -13.37 6.90 -3.15
C HIS A 252 -14.13 5.66 -2.71
N VAL A 253 -14.24 5.47 -1.40
CA VAL A 253 -14.93 4.34 -0.76
C VAL A 253 -16.32 4.81 -0.36
N TYR A 254 -17.34 4.23 -0.96
CA TYR A 254 -18.73 4.66 -0.78
C TYR A 254 -19.68 3.49 -0.83
N ARG A 255 -20.85 3.68 -0.21
CA ARG A 255 -21.96 2.75 -0.31
C ARG A 255 -22.83 3.13 -1.51
N ASP A 256 -23.05 2.19 -2.42
CA ASP A 256 -23.88 2.43 -3.59
C ASP A 256 -25.38 2.46 -3.24
N ARG A 257 -26.23 2.79 -4.23
CA ARG A 257 -27.69 2.88 -4.04
C ARG A 257 -28.34 1.56 -3.60
N ARG A 258 -27.67 0.42 -3.79
CA ARG A 258 -28.14 -0.91 -3.37
C ARG A 258 -27.58 -1.31 -2.00
N GLY A 259 -26.81 -0.43 -1.36
CA GLY A 259 -26.19 -0.69 -0.08
C GLY A 259 -24.88 -1.47 -0.14
N VAL A 260 -24.34 -1.70 -1.33
CA VAL A 260 -23.07 -2.43 -1.50
C VAL A 260 -21.91 -1.46 -1.35
N LEU A 261 -20.93 -1.82 -0.54
CA LEU A 261 -19.72 -1.02 -0.38
C LEU A 261 -18.84 -1.16 -1.62
N ARG A 262 -18.43 -0.03 -2.19
CA ARG A 262 -17.61 0.05 -3.40
C ARG A 262 -16.41 0.93 -3.17
N THR A 263 -15.40 0.75 -4.01
CA THR A 263 -14.29 1.70 -4.10
C THR A 263 -13.96 1.99 -5.54
N ASP A 264 -13.90 3.27 -5.89
CA ASP A 264 -13.32 3.72 -7.15
C ASP A 264 -11.91 4.24 -6.87
N HIS A 265 -10.91 3.65 -7.52
CA HIS A 265 -9.51 4.00 -7.35
C HIS A 265 -8.93 4.45 -8.68
N GLU A 266 -8.50 5.71 -8.75
CA GLU A 266 -7.77 6.24 -9.89
C GLU A 266 -6.28 6.33 -9.58
N LEU A 267 -5.44 5.79 -10.47
CA LEU A 267 -3.99 5.96 -10.44
C LEU A 267 -3.55 6.81 -11.63
N ARG A 268 -2.86 7.91 -11.33
CA ARG A 268 -2.31 8.86 -12.30
C ARG A 268 -0.80 8.90 -12.20
N LEU A 269 -0.14 8.95 -13.35
CA LEU A 269 1.27 9.28 -13.47
C LEU A 269 1.36 10.72 -14.00
N TYR A 270 1.91 11.63 -13.21
CA TYR A 270 1.75 13.06 -13.39
C TYR A 270 0.26 13.40 -13.57
N ARG A 271 -0.14 13.97 -14.71
CA ARG A 271 -1.53 14.33 -15.00
C ARG A 271 -2.27 13.27 -15.80
N ALA A 272 -1.59 12.21 -16.24
CA ALA A 272 -2.15 11.19 -17.10
C ALA A 272 -2.80 10.09 -16.25
N LEU A 273 -4.08 9.80 -16.51
CA LEU A 273 -4.75 8.64 -15.94
C LEU A 273 -4.16 7.37 -16.55
N VAL A 274 -3.58 6.53 -15.70
CA VAL A 274 -2.94 5.27 -16.12
C VAL A 274 -3.91 4.12 -15.94
N LEU A 275 -4.54 4.05 -14.78
CA LEU A 275 -5.39 2.93 -14.38
C LEU A 275 -6.58 3.41 -13.55
N ARG A 276 -7.72 2.77 -13.77
CA ARG A 276 -8.84 2.77 -12.84
C ARG A 276 -9.05 1.37 -12.30
N LEU A 277 -9.24 1.27 -10.99
CA LEU A 277 -9.64 0.05 -10.32
C LEU A 277 -11.01 0.29 -9.69
N HIS A 278 -11.91 -0.66 -9.87
CA HIS A 278 -13.19 -0.69 -9.21
C HIS A 278 -13.19 -1.86 -8.24
N TYR A 279 -13.63 -1.63 -7.01
CA TYR A 279 -13.75 -2.66 -6.00
C TYR A 279 -15.19 -2.82 -5.56
N ARG A 280 -15.56 -4.05 -5.28
CA ARG A 280 -16.79 -4.42 -4.58
C ARG A 280 -16.36 -5.11 -3.29
N LEU A 281 -16.89 -4.60 -2.18
CA LEU A 281 -16.56 -5.04 -0.84
C LEU A 281 -17.83 -5.65 -0.25
N GLU A 282 -17.77 -6.92 0.16
CA GLU A 282 -18.89 -7.65 0.74
C GLU A 282 -18.50 -8.26 2.09
N PRO A 283 -19.34 -8.17 3.13
CA PRO A 283 -19.12 -8.91 4.37
C PRO A 283 -19.11 -10.42 4.11
N VAL A 284 -18.33 -11.16 4.91
CA VAL A 284 -18.21 -12.63 4.92
C VAL A 284 -18.91 -13.22 6.12
#